data_AF-A0A935SLT5-F1
#
_entry.id   AF-A0A935SLT5-F1
#
_cell.length_a   1.000
_cell.length_b   1.000
_cell.length_c   1.000
_cell.angle_alpha   90.00
_cell.angle_beta   90.00
_cell.angle_gamma   90.00
#
_symmetry.space_group_name_H-M   'P 1'
#
loop_
_entity.id
_entity.type
_entity.pdbx_description
1 polymer ?
#
loop_
_entity_poly.entity_id
_entity_poly.type
_entity_poly.pdbx_seq_one_letter_code
_entity_poly.pdbx_strand_id
1 'polypeptide(L)'
;MLAKQKNNAQIGFYSSFEEQLNHSHPLYILANRIDWNVFEEAFKKHYSATQGKPAKPIRLMVSLLILKQVRNLSDQSVVEQWAENAYYQYFGGEKLFSVKPPCVATELVEFRKRIGEAGAELIFKESIRINGKDADDDNLSGDTTVQEKNITYPTDDKLYKKIIVKCQAIALKESLELRQSYKFTIKKLSTVQRFKKNKDGAGKARKAGKKLKQ
;
A
#
# COMPACT_ATOMS: atom_id res chain seq x y z
N MET A 1 -16.39 30.64 -37.19
CA MET A 1 -17.52 31.15 -36.40
C MET A 1 -17.11 31.19 -34.93
N LEU A 2 -17.34 32.31 -34.24
CA LEU A 2 -17.07 32.40 -32.80
C LEU A 2 -18.14 31.63 -32.01
N ALA A 3 -17.75 31.01 -30.89
CA ALA A 3 -18.66 30.24 -30.05
C ALA A 3 -19.74 31.15 -29.46
N LYS A 4 -21.00 30.70 -29.49
CA LYS A 4 -22.14 31.40 -28.90
C LYS A 4 -21.92 31.51 -27.39
N GLN A 5 -22.11 32.71 -26.82
CA GLN A 5 -22.03 32.90 -25.37
C GLN A 5 -23.03 31.97 -24.67
N LYS A 6 -22.53 31.17 -23.73
CA LYS A 6 -23.36 30.38 -22.84
C LYS A 6 -23.89 31.29 -21.73
N ASN A 7 -25.17 31.16 -21.42
CA ASN A 7 -25.75 31.82 -20.25
C ASN A 7 -25.07 31.27 -18.99
N ASN A 8 -24.35 32.14 -18.29
CA ASN A 8 -23.85 31.86 -16.95
C ASN A 8 -25.01 32.04 -15.97
N ALA A 9 -25.84 31.01 -15.81
CA ALA A 9 -26.82 31.00 -14.73
C ALA A 9 -26.07 31.11 -13.40
N GLN A 10 -26.32 32.19 -12.66
CA GLN A 10 -25.70 32.41 -11.37
C GLN A 10 -26.22 31.33 -10.41
N ILE A 11 -25.30 30.56 -9.84
CA ILE A 11 -25.63 29.59 -8.81
C ILE A 11 -26.18 30.38 -7.61
N GLY A 12 -27.38 30.03 -7.14
CA GLY A 12 -28.03 30.75 -6.04
C GLY A 12 -27.20 30.74 -4.76
N PHE A 13 -27.37 31.77 -3.91
CA PHE A 13 -26.66 31.92 -2.62
C PHE A 13 -26.82 30.72 -1.67
N TYR A 14 -27.83 29.87 -1.87
CA TYR A 14 -28.14 28.69 -1.06
C TYR A 14 -27.66 27.37 -1.67
N SER A 15 -26.87 27.40 -2.75
CA SER A 15 -26.37 26.17 -3.36
C SER A 15 -25.44 25.41 -2.44
N SER A 16 -25.69 24.10 -2.32
CA SER A 16 -24.78 23.20 -1.62
C SER A 16 -23.56 22.88 -2.50
N PHE A 17 -22.42 22.54 -1.88
CA PHE A 17 -21.23 22.13 -2.63
C PHE A 17 -21.47 20.89 -3.51
N GLU A 18 -22.41 20.05 -3.11
CA GLU A 18 -22.87 18.89 -3.88
C GLU A 18 -23.54 19.28 -5.20
N GLU A 19 -24.38 20.31 -5.20
CA GLU A 19 -25.07 20.83 -6.40
C GLU A 19 -24.13 21.50 -7.40
N GLN A 20 -22.97 21.97 -6.93
CA GLN A 20 -21.96 22.62 -7.77
C GLN A 20 -21.13 21.61 -8.58
N LEU A 21 -21.20 20.32 -8.23
CA LEU A 21 -20.42 19.25 -8.85
C LEU A 21 -21.20 18.51 -9.92
N ASN A 22 -20.49 17.94 -10.90
CA ASN A 22 -21.12 17.07 -11.88
C ASN A 22 -21.41 15.70 -11.27
N HIS A 23 -22.70 15.35 -11.18
CA HIS A 23 -23.15 14.08 -10.61
C HIS A 23 -22.75 12.85 -11.44
N SER A 24 -22.40 13.04 -12.71
CA SER A 24 -21.88 11.97 -13.57
C SER A 24 -20.40 11.68 -13.35
N HIS A 25 -19.70 12.48 -12.53
CA HIS A 25 -18.27 12.30 -12.31
C HIS A 25 -18.00 11.02 -11.48
N PRO A 26 -17.04 10.16 -11.86
CA PRO A 26 -16.79 8.89 -11.18
C PRO A 26 -16.56 9.00 -9.67
N LEU A 27 -15.79 10.01 -9.21
CA LEU A 27 -15.54 10.22 -7.78
C LEU A 27 -16.77 10.66 -7.01
N TYR A 28 -17.71 11.37 -7.65
CA TYR A 28 -18.96 11.78 -7.02
C TYR A 28 -19.84 10.55 -6.76
N ILE A 29 -20.01 9.71 -7.78
CA ILE A 29 -20.75 8.44 -7.68
C ILE A 29 -20.10 7.54 -6.62
N LEU A 30 -18.78 7.45 -6.63
CA LEU A 30 -18.02 6.62 -5.69
C LEU A 30 -18.14 7.13 -4.25
N ALA A 31 -18.11 8.45 -4.02
CA ALA A 31 -18.32 9.06 -2.71
C ALA A 31 -19.67 8.65 -2.09
N ASN A 32 -20.72 8.58 -2.91
CA ASN A 32 -22.08 8.26 -2.47
C ASN A 32 -22.32 6.75 -2.35
N ARG A 33 -21.45 5.91 -2.91
CA ARG A 33 -21.56 4.44 -2.89
C ARG A 33 -20.75 3.78 -1.79
N ILE A 34 -19.71 4.45 -1.27
CA ILE A 34 -18.95 3.99 -0.11
C ILE A 34 -19.81 4.15 1.15
N ASP A 35 -19.92 3.08 1.94
CA ASP A 35 -20.43 3.15 3.30
C ASP A 35 -19.34 3.66 4.25
N TRP A 36 -19.36 4.96 4.53
CA TRP A 36 -18.36 5.62 5.37
C TRP A 36 -18.50 5.28 6.85
N ASN A 37 -19.68 4.86 7.30
CA ASN A 37 -19.95 4.59 8.72
C ASN A 37 -19.15 3.39 9.23
N VAL A 38 -18.94 2.38 8.37
CA VAL A 38 -18.11 1.21 8.66
C VAL A 38 -16.70 1.62 9.08
N PHE A 39 -16.12 2.62 8.41
CA PHE A 39 -14.80 3.14 8.76
C PHE A 39 -14.81 3.93 10.06
N GLU A 40 -15.85 4.74 10.29
CA GLU A 40 -15.96 5.52 11.52
C GLU A 40 -16.04 4.60 12.73
N GLU A 41 -16.91 3.59 12.70
CA GLU A 41 -17.06 2.62 13.79
C GLU A 41 -15.77 1.83 14.03
N ALA A 42 -15.16 1.30 12.95
CA ALA A 42 -13.97 0.48 13.04
C ALA A 42 -12.74 1.26 13.56
N PHE A 43 -12.59 2.52 13.14
CA PHE A 43 -11.42 3.33 13.48
C PHE A 43 -11.60 4.21 14.71
N LYS A 44 -12.83 4.44 15.20
CA LYS A 44 -13.11 5.19 16.42
C LYS A 44 -12.30 4.71 17.62
N LYS A 45 -12.06 3.40 17.73
CA LYS A 45 -11.23 2.79 18.79
C LYS A 45 -9.80 3.33 18.88
N HIS A 46 -9.29 3.91 17.79
CA HIS A 46 -7.94 4.47 17.73
C HIS A 46 -7.86 5.96 18.13
N TYR A 47 -8.99 6.56 18.52
CA TYR A 47 -9.09 7.96 18.89
C TYR A 47 -9.67 8.12 20.29
N SER A 48 -9.11 9.06 21.05
CA SER A 48 -9.64 9.45 22.35
C SER A 48 -10.53 10.68 22.19
N ALA A 49 -11.67 10.69 22.88
CA ALA A 49 -12.58 11.84 22.89
C ALA A 49 -12.06 13.01 23.74
N THR A 50 -11.19 12.73 24.72
CA THR A 50 -10.86 13.68 25.80
C THR A 50 -9.40 14.10 25.79
N GLN A 51 -8.50 13.33 25.19
CA GLN A 51 -7.06 13.58 25.25
C GLN A 51 -6.41 13.71 23.87
N GLY A 52 -5.53 14.71 23.74
CA GLY A 52 -4.67 14.92 22.58
C GLY A 52 -5.17 16.01 21.61
N LYS A 53 -4.46 16.16 20.49
CA LYS A 53 -4.85 17.05 19.39
C LYS A 53 -6.15 16.54 18.75
N PRO A 54 -7.11 17.41 18.41
CA PRO A 54 -8.32 17.01 17.68
C PRO A 54 -7.97 16.21 16.44
N ALA A 55 -8.59 15.03 16.34
CA ALA A 55 -8.41 14.16 15.19
C ALA A 55 -9.03 14.79 13.94
N LYS A 56 -8.42 14.51 12.79
CA LYS A 56 -9.05 14.78 11.49
C LYS A 56 -10.22 13.80 11.27
N PRO A 57 -11.25 14.19 10.49
CA PRO A 57 -12.34 13.29 10.16
C PRO A 57 -11.82 11.97 9.57
N ILE A 58 -12.37 10.85 10.02
CA ILE A 58 -11.95 9.52 9.56
C ILE A 58 -12.21 9.37 8.06
N ARG A 59 -13.37 9.84 7.59
CA ARG A 59 -13.71 9.92 6.17
C ARG A 59 -12.63 10.62 5.36
N LEU A 60 -12.15 11.78 5.82
CA LEU A 60 -11.10 12.52 5.14
C LEU A 60 -9.82 11.69 5.02
N MET A 61 -9.35 11.08 6.11
CA MET A 61 -8.10 10.29 6.10
C MET A 61 -8.21 9.04 5.22
N VAL A 62 -9.33 8.32 5.28
CA VAL A 62 -9.58 7.14 4.43
C VAL A 62 -9.69 7.54 2.96
N SER A 63 -10.39 8.64 2.67
CA SER A 63 -10.56 9.14 1.32
C SER A 63 -9.21 9.47 0.65
N LEU A 64 -8.27 10.07 1.38
CA LEU A 64 -6.93 10.37 0.89
C LEU A 64 -6.15 9.09 0.57
N LEU A 65 -6.27 8.04 1.39
CA LEU A 65 -5.64 6.74 1.10
C LEU A 65 -6.23 6.07 -0.14
N ILE A 66 -7.55 6.15 -0.32
CA ILE A 66 -8.22 5.61 -1.50
C ILE A 66 -7.81 6.40 -2.75
N LEU A 67 -7.85 7.74 -2.70
CA LEU A 67 -7.46 8.61 -3.82
C LEU A 67 -6.01 8.37 -4.24
N LYS A 68 -5.12 8.19 -3.25
CA LYS A 68 -3.73 7.80 -3.49
C LYS A 68 -3.63 6.57 -4.38
N GLN A 69 -4.39 5.52 -4.06
CA GLN A 69 -4.35 4.26 -4.79
C GLN A 69 -5.02 4.37 -6.16
N VAL A 70 -6.21 4.99 -6.23
CA VAL A 70 -6.99 5.14 -7.47
C VAL A 70 -6.24 5.96 -8.52
N ARG A 71 -5.46 6.97 -8.08
CA ARG A 71 -4.73 7.87 -8.98
C ARG A 71 -3.23 7.59 -9.04
N ASN A 72 -2.75 6.58 -8.32
CA ASN A 72 -1.34 6.21 -8.22
C ASN A 72 -0.43 7.41 -7.88
N LEU A 73 -0.75 8.10 -6.78
CA LEU A 73 -0.08 9.33 -6.35
C LEU A 73 0.79 9.10 -5.10
N SER A 74 1.74 10.01 -4.87
CA SER A 74 2.50 10.06 -3.60
C SER A 74 1.67 10.70 -2.48
N ASP A 75 2.01 10.46 -1.21
CA ASP A 75 1.30 11.08 -0.08
C ASP A 75 1.30 12.62 -0.16
N GLN A 76 2.42 13.21 -0.59
CA GLN A 76 2.54 14.66 -0.75
C GLN A 76 1.69 15.16 -1.93
N SER A 77 1.76 14.49 -3.07
CA SER A 77 1.00 14.87 -4.26
C SER A 77 -0.51 14.77 -4.06
N VAL A 78 -1.00 13.79 -3.29
CA VAL A 78 -2.42 13.69 -2.97
C VAL A 78 -2.89 14.88 -2.14
N VAL A 79 -2.10 15.28 -1.13
CA VAL A 79 -2.42 16.42 -0.25
C VAL A 79 -2.45 17.73 -1.03
N GLU A 80 -1.48 17.94 -1.93
CA GLU A 80 -1.41 19.11 -2.81
C GLU A 80 -2.60 19.15 -3.77
N GLN A 81 -2.85 18.05 -4.51
CA GLN A 81 -3.97 17.98 -5.45
C GLN A 81 -5.35 18.07 -4.80
N TRP A 82 -5.48 17.65 -3.54
CA TRP A 82 -6.73 17.77 -2.79
C TRP A 82 -7.14 19.23 -2.62
N ALA A 83 -6.18 20.13 -2.36
CA ALA A 83 -6.46 21.56 -2.20
C ALA A 83 -6.92 22.21 -3.52
N GLU A 84 -6.49 21.66 -4.66
CA GLU A 84 -6.80 22.16 -6.00
C GLU A 84 -8.11 21.58 -6.56
N ASN A 85 -8.53 20.39 -6.12
CA ASN A 85 -9.58 19.62 -6.77
C ASN A 85 -10.84 19.47 -5.92
N ALA A 86 -11.93 20.12 -6.35
CA ALA A 86 -13.23 20.07 -5.68
C ALA A 86 -13.79 18.64 -5.52
N TYR A 87 -13.56 17.74 -6.49
CA TYR A 87 -14.02 16.35 -6.39
C TYR A 87 -13.29 15.57 -5.30
N TYR A 88 -12.02 15.88 -5.03
CA TYR A 88 -11.26 15.22 -3.96
C TYR A 88 -11.76 15.67 -2.59
N GLN A 89 -12.13 16.94 -2.46
CA GLN A 89 -12.70 17.50 -1.24
C GLN A 89 -14.08 16.91 -0.95
N TYR A 90 -14.94 16.83 -1.97
CA TYR A 90 -16.26 16.19 -1.84
C TYR A 90 -16.14 14.71 -1.48
N PHE A 91 -15.21 14.00 -2.13
CA PHE A 91 -14.91 12.61 -1.80
C PHE A 91 -14.50 12.44 -0.33
N GLY A 92 -13.68 13.37 0.18
CA GLY A 92 -13.29 13.45 1.59
C GLY A 92 -14.36 13.93 2.56
N GLY A 93 -15.55 14.30 2.07
CA GLY A 93 -16.69 14.70 2.90
C GLY A 93 -16.74 16.17 3.27
N GLU A 94 -15.96 17.02 2.59
CA GLU A 94 -16.07 18.46 2.78
C GLU A 94 -17.40 18.98 2.23
N LYS A 95 -17.99 19.93 2.96
CA LYS A 95 -19.25 20.60 2.58
C LYS A 95 -19.04 21.91 1.83
N LEU A 96 -17.81 22.42 1.85
CA LEU A 96 -17.43 23.69 1.25
C LEU A 96 -16.02 23.53 0.66
N PHE A 97 -15.75 24.28 -0.40
CA PHE A 97 -14.43 24.28 -1.00
C PHE A 97 -13.41 24.98 -0.09
N SER A 98 -12.30 24.30 0.19
CA SER A 98 -11.18 24.82 0.98
C SER A 98 -9.92 24.87 0.13
N VAL A 99 -9.24 26.03 0.14
CA VAL A 99 -7.96 26.22 -0.57
C VAL A 99 -6.77 25.67 0.23
N LYS A 100 -6.96 25.39 1.53
CA LYS A 100 -5.88 24.93 2.40
C LYS A 100 -5.74 23.41 2.33
N PRO A 101 -4.50 22.88 2.42
CA PRO A 101 -4.30 21.44 2.47
C PRO A 101 -4.99 20.82 3.70
N PRO A 102 -5.54 19.60 3.58
CA PRO A 102 -6.36 18.98 4.61
C PRO A 102 -5.53 18.55 5.84
N CYS A 103 -4.31 18.09 5.59
CA CYS A 103 -3.37 17.54 6.55
C CYS A 103 -1.93 17.69 6.04
N VAL A 104 -0.95 17.40 6.90
CA VAL A 104 0.46 17.24 6.46
C VAL A 104 0.64 15.82 5.94
N ALA A 105 1.45 15.61 4.90
CA ALA A 105 1.67 14.29 4.29
C ALA A 105 2.15 13.22 5.31
N THR A 106 2.90 13.62 6.34
CA THR A 106 3.34 12.73 7.42
C THR A 106 2.18 12.18 8.25
N GLU A 107 1.07 12.93 8.40
CA GLU A 107 -0.12 12.47 9.12
C GLU A 107 -0.75 11.24 8.41
N LEU A 108 -0.61 11.11 7.09
CA LEU A 108 -1.05 9.90 6.35
C LEU A 108 -0.19 8.67 6.68
N VAL A 109 1.11 8.85 6.89
CA VAL A 109 2.02 7.77 7.30
C VAL A 109 1.66 7.29 8.70
N GLU A 110 1.42 8.22 9.62
CA GLU A 110 1.00 7.90 10.99
C GLU A 110 -0.37 7.24 11.02
N PHE A 111 -1.31 7.70 10.19
CA PHE A 111 -2.64 7.10 10.08
C PHE A 111 -2.56 5.65 9.61
N ARG A 112 -1.75 5.34 8.58
CA ARG A 112 -1.54 3.96 8.14
C ARG A 112 -0.93 3.08 9.23
N LYS A 113 0.06 3.59 9.97
CA LYS A 113 0.64 2.86 11.11
C LYS A 113 -0.38 2.62 12.22
N ARG A 114 -1.30 3.55 12.43
CA ARG A 114 -2.34 3.49 13.47
C ARG A 114 -3.41 2.44 13.16
N ILE A 115 -3.93 2.43 11.94
CA ILE A 115 -4.96 1.46 11.51
C ILE A 115 -4.37 0.06 11.28
N GLY A 116 -3.08 0.00 10.94
CA GLY A 116 -2.36 -1.25 10.70
C GLY A 116 -2.88 -2.04 9.49
N GLU A 117 -2.51 -3.31 9.43
CA GLU A 117 -2.91 -4.24 8.36
C GLU A 117 -4.43 -4.47 8.35
N ALA A 118 -5.04 -4.75 9.50
CA ALA A 118 -6.47 -4.96 9.62
C ALA A 118 -7.31 -3.76 9.12
N GLY A 119 -6.82 -2.53 9.31
CA GLY A 119 -7.50 -1.36 8.78
C GLY A 119 -7.35 -1.19 7.27
N ALA A 120 -6.19 -1.52 6.72
CA ALA A 120 -5.98 -1.52 5.27
C ALA A 120 -6.83 -2.61 4.59
N GLU A 121 -6.93 -3.80 5.20
CA GLU A 121 -7.80 -4.89 4.75
C GLU A 121 -9.28 -4.47 4.73
N LEU A 122 -9.74 -3.71 5.72
CA LEU A 122 -11.11 -3.23 5.77
C LEU A 122 -11.41 -2.23 4.64
N ILE A 123 -10.48 -1.31 4.35
CA ILE A 123 -10.58 -0.41 3.17
C ILE A 123 -10.64 -1.22 1.88
N PHE A 124 -9.82 -2.26 1.77
CA PHE A 124 -9.79 -3.12 0.60
C PHE A 124 -11.07 -3.95 0.44
N LYS A 125 -11.60 -4.53 1.53
CA LYS A 125 -12.87 -5.26 1.55
C LYS A 125 -14.02 -4.39 1.03
N GLU A 126 -14.03 -3.12 1.44
CA GLU A 126 -15.02 -2.16 0.98
C GLU A 126 -14.90 -1.83 -0.52
N SER A 127 -13.67 -1.77 -1.04
CA SER A 127 -13.45 -1.61 -2.48
C SER A 127 -13.99 -2.80 -3.29
N ILE A 128 -13.85 -4.03 -2.78
CA ILE A 128 -14.38 -5.25 -3.42
C ILE A 128 -15.91 -5.22 -3.44
N ARG A 129 -16.54 -4.88 -2.30
CA ARG A 129 -18.00 -4.76 -2.20
C ARG A 129 -18.57 -3.82 -3.26
N ILE A 130 -17.91 -2.69 -3.50
CA ILE A 130 -18.36 -1.69 -4.48
C ILE A 130 -18.22 -2.22 -5.93
N ASN A 131 -17.21 -3.02 -6.22
CA ASN A 131 -17.02 -3.61 -7.54
C ASN A 131 -18.06 -4.71 -7.85
N GLY A 132 -18.69 -5.30 -6.84
CA GLY A 132 -19.97 -6.02 -6.92
C GLY A 132 -19.94 -7.39 -7.60
N LYS A 133 -19.25 -7.55 -8.74
CA LYS A 133 -19.15 -8.84 -9.45
C LYS A 133 -18.02 -9.74 -8.95
N ASP A 134 -17.02 -9.15 -8.30
CA ASP A 134 -15.83 -9.86 -7.79
C ASP A 134 -15.98 -10.25 -6.30
N ALA A 135 -17.10 -9.91 -5.67
CA ALA A 135 -17.33 -10.16 -4.24
C ALA A 135 -17.74 -11.61 -3.92
N ASP A 136 -18.26 -12.34 -4.92
CA ASP A 136 -18.71 -13.74 -4.79
C ASP A 136 -17.62 -14.76 -5.17
N ASP A 137 -16.40 -14.32 -5.47
CA ASP A 137 -15.29 -15.21 -5.84
C ASP A 137 -14.37 -15.46 -4.63
N ASP A 138 -14.32 -16.71 -4.16
CA ASP A 138 -13.45 -17.13 -3.04
C ASP A 138 -11.95 -16.96 -3.37
N ASN A 139 -11.60 -16.83 -4.65
CA ASN A 139 -10.21 -16.70 -5.11
C ASN A 139 -9.91 -15.31 -5.70
N LEU A 140 -9.22 -14.48 -4.93
CA LEU A 140 -8.68 -13.21 -5.42
C LEU A 140 -7.40 -13.45 -6.24
N SER A 141 -7.51 -13.46 -7.58
CA SER A 141 -6.36 -13.48 -8.47
C SER A 141 -6.03 -12.06 -8.95
N GLY A 142 -5.15 -11.38 -8.22
CA GLY A 142 -4.64 -10.06 -8.58
C GLY A 142 -3.26 -10.15 -9.23
N ASP A 143 -3.15 -9.77 -10.51
CA ASP A 143 -1.85 -9.65 -11.19
C ASP A 143 -1.15 -8.35 -10.76
N THR A 144 -0.51 -8.35 -9.59
CA THR A 144 0.35 -7.25 -9.15
C THR A 144 1.70 -7.31 -9.87
N THR A 145 1.83 -6.55 -10.97
CA THR A 145 3.05 -6.50 -11.79
C THR A 145 4.26 -5.86 -11.10
N VAL A 146 4.06 -5.16 -9.96
CA VAL A 146 5.13 -4.50 -9.20
C VAL A 146 4.90 -4.62 -7.69
N GLN A 147 4.74 -5.83 -7.18
CA GLN A 147 5.02 -6.06 -5.76
C GLN A 147 6.52 -6.33 -5.61
N GLU A 148 7.20 -5.57 -4.74
CA GLU A 148 8.52 -5.97 -4.27
C GLU A 148 8.35 -7.34 -3.59
N LYS A 149 8.66 -8.41 -4.32
CA LYS A 149 8.69 -9.74 -3.71
C LYS A 149 9.68 -9.67 -2.56
N ASN A 150 9.34 -10.29 -1.43
CA ASN A 150 10.25 -10.41 -0.28
C ASN A 150 11.39 -11.39 -0.62
N ILE A 151 12.18 -11.05 -1.63
CA ILE A 151 13.33 -11.78 -2.14
C ILE A 151 14.57 -11.09 -1.62
N THR A 152 15.37 -11.81 -0.84
CA THR A 152 16.65 -11.26 -0.37
C THR A 152 17.70 -11.37 -1.49
N TYR A 153 18.21 -10.24 -1.97
CA TYR A 153 19.37 -10.18 -2.86
C TYR A 153 20.68 -10.38 -2.05
N PRO A 154 21.70 -11.13 -2.53
CA PRO A 154 21.82 -11.85 -3.80
C PRO A 154 21.07 -13.19 -3.78
N THR A 155 20.41 -13.47 -4.90
CA THR A 155 19.29 -14.42 -5.05
C THR A 155 19.67 -15.88 -4.78
N ASP A 156 20.78 -16.37 -5.33
CA ASP A 156 21.00 -17.83 -5.36
C ASP A 156 21.73 -18.37 -4.12
N ASP A 157 22.81 -17.71 -3.73
CA ASP A 157 23.72 -18.23 -2.70
C ASP A 157 23.08 -18.33 -1.31
N LYS A 158 22.30 -17.31 -0.96
CA LYS A 158 21.58 -17.25 0.33
C LYS A 158 20.44 -18.28 0.36
N LEU A 159 19.79 -18.52 -0.79
CA LEU A 159 18.76 -19.54 -0.95
C LEU A 159 19.35 -20.94 -0.80
N TYR A 160 20.42 -21.30 -1.51
CA TYR A 160 21.08 -22.60 -1.37
C TYR A 160 21.52 -22.88 0.07
N LYS A 161 22.12 -21.88 0.73
CA LYS A 161 22.48 -22.00 2.15
C LYS A 161 21.26 -22.27 3.05
N LYS A 162 20.14 -21.59 2.82
CA LYS A 162 18.91 -21.78 3.59
C LYS A 162 18.31 -23.18 3.35
N ILE A 163 18.35 -23.68 2.11
CA ILE A 163 17.91 -25.03 1.76
C ILE A 163 18.73 -26.07 2.53
N ILE A 164 20.07 -25.99 2.47
CA ILE A 164 20.92 -26.99 3.13
C ILE A 164 20.72 -26.99 4.65
N VAL A 165 20.58 -25.82 5.28
CA VAL A 165 20.28 -25.73 6.72
C VAL A 165 18.93 -26.37 7.05
N LYS A 166 17.90 -26.18 6.22
CA LYS A 166 16.61 -26.84 6.40
C LYS A 166 16.71 -28.35 6.22
N CYS A 167 17.43 -28.84 5.21
CA CYS A 167 17.63 -30.28 5.00
C CYS A 167 18.37 -30.93 6.18
N GLN A 168 19.38 -30.27 6.76
CA GLN A 168 20.04 -30.75 7.97
C GLN A 168 19.09 -30.81 9.17
N ALA A 169 18.23 -29.80 9.35
CA ALA A 169 17.25 -29.79 10.43
C ALA A 169 16.23 -30.92 10.28
N ILE A 170 15.79 -31.21 9.05
CA ILE A 170 14.89 -32.34 8.76
C ILE A 170 15.60 -33.67 9.04
N ALA A 171 16.83 -33.86 8.55
CA ALA A 171 17.59 -35.09 8.80
C ALA A 171 17.82 -35.35 10.30
N LEU A 172 18.09 -34.31 11.09
CA LEU A 172 18.19 -34.42 12.55
C LEU A 172 16.86 -34.79 13.20
N LYS A 173 15.75 -34.23 12.71
CA LYS A 173 14.40 -34.54 13.23
C LYS A 173 14.00 -35.98 12.94
N GLU A 174 14.31 -36.47 11.74
CA GLU A 174 13.99 -37.83 11.29
C GLU A 174 15.07 -38.86 11.69
N SER A 175 16.09 -38.46 12.46
CA SER A 175 17.20 -39.32 12.90
C SER A 175 17.93 -40.04 11.75
N LEU A 176 18.06 -39.38 10.60
CA LEU A 176 18.75 -39.93 9.43
C LEU A 176 20.26 -39.66 9.51
N GLU A 177 21.07 -40.71 9.35
CA GLU A 177 22.52 -40.57 9.27
C GLU A 177 22.95 -39.94 7.95
N LEU A 178 23.56 -38.76 8.02
CA LEU A 178 24.12 -38.08 6.85
C LEU A 178 25.59 -38.43 6.68
N ARG A 179 25.97 -38.99 5.53
CA ARG A 179 27.38 -39.24 5.16
C ARG A 179 28.27 -38.00 5.31
N GLN A 180 27.75 -36.82 4.96
CA GLN A 180 28.40 -35.53 5.18
C GLN A 180 27.37 -34.44 5.47
N SER A 181 27.63 -33.62 6.49
CA SER A 181 26.76 -32.49 6.84
C SER A 181 27.10 -31.20 6.08
N TYR A 182 28.27 -31.07 5.45
CA TYR A 182 28.72 -29.84 4.74
C TYR A 182 28.73 -28.53 5.56
N LYS A 183 28.46 -28.57 6.88
CA LYS A 183 28.34 -27.39 7.75
C LYS A 183 29.55 -26.44 7.65
N PHE A 184 30.76 -27.00 7.71
CA PHE A 184 32.01 -26.23 7.62
C PHE A 184 32.32 -25.77 6.19
N THR A 185 32.01 -26.60 5.20
CA THR A 185 32.19 -26.29 3.77
C THR A 185 31.36 -25.07 3.38
N ILE A 186 30.09 -25.04 3.80
CA ILE A 186 29.17 -23.93 3.55
C ILE A 186 29.67 -22.64 4.21
N LYS A 187 30.15 -22.71 5.45
CA LYS A 187 30.72 -21.54 6.15
C LYS A 187 31.90 -20.96 5.37
N LYS A 188 32.82 -21.81 4.89
CA LYS A 188 33.98 -21.40 4.10
C LYS A 188 33.57 -20.76 2.77
N LEU A 189 32.64 -21.37 2.03
CA LEU A 189 32.13 -20.83 0.76
C LEU A 189 31.40 -19.50 0.95
N SER A 190 30.63 -19.36 2.03
CA SER A 190 29.92 -18.12 2.40
C SER A 190 30.90 -16.97 2.69
N THR A 191 32.04 -17.25 3.34
CA THR A 191 33.08 -16.23 3.56
C THR A 191 33.69 -15.76 2.25
N VAL A 192 33.99 -16.67 1.33
CA VAL A 192 34.55 -16.33 0.00
C VAL A 192 33.59 -15.44 -0.80
N GLN A 193 32.28 -15.70 -0.72
CA GLN A 193 31.28 -14.87 -1.40
C GLN A 193 31.12 -13.48 -0.80
N ARG A 194 31.32 -13.31 0.52
CA ARG A 194 31.29 -11.99 1.16
C ARG A 194 32.35 -11.05 0.57
N PHE A 195 33.51 -11.59 0.20
CA PHE A 195 34.62 -10.85 -0.39
C PHE A 195 34.56 -10.74 -1.93
N LYS A 196 33.38 -10.95 -2.53
CA LYS A 196 33.18 -10.81 -3.99
C LYS A 196 33.60 -9.44 -4.55
N LYS A 197 33.43 -8.37 -3.76
CA LYS A 197 33.75 -6.99 -4.15
C LYS A 197 35.24 -6.62 -4.00
N ASN A 198 36.05 -7.50 -3.41
CA ASN A 198 37.49 -7.25 -3.27
C ASN A 198 38.20 -7.42 -4.63
N LYS A 199 39.38 -6.81 -4.77
CA LYS A 199 40.28 -7.03 -5.93
C LYS A 199 40.50 -8.54 -6.11
N ASP A 200 40.24 -9.04 -7.30
CA ASP A 200 40.31 -10.47 -7.69
C ASP A 200 39.34 -11.43 -6.96
N GLY A 201 38.38 -10.90 -6.20
CA GLY A 201 37.39 -11.67 -5.43
C GLY A 201 36.27 -12.26 -6.28
N ALA A 202 35.90 -11.60 -7.39
CA ALA A 202 34.76 -11.97 -8.22
C ALA A 202 34.87 -13.39 -8.82
N GLY A 203 36.05 -13.78 -9.29
CA GLY A 203 36.30 -15.11 -9.84
C GLY A 203 36.20 -16.21 -8.78
N LYS A 204 36.75 -15.96 -7.59
CA LYS A 204 36.68 -16.89 -6.44
C LYS A 204 35.23 -17.06 -5.96
N ALA A 205 34.48 -15.97 -5.89
CA ALA A 205 33.07 -15.99 -5.52
C ALA A 205 32.20 -16.79 -6.52
N ARG A 206 32.43 -16.64 -7.84
CA ARG A 206 31.74 -17.46 -8.86
C ARG A 206 32.02 -18.96 -8.71
N LYS A 207 33.28 -19.34 -8.47
CA LYS A 207 33.65 -20.75 -8.22
C LYS A 207 32.98 -21.28 -6.94
N ALA A 208 32.90 -20.46 -5.90
CA ALA A 208 32.23 -20.83 -4.65
C ALA A 208 30.71 -21.01 -4.82
N GLY A 209 30.05 -20.15 -5.59
CA GLY A 209 28.62 -20.30 -5.92
C GLY A 209 28.33 -21.59 -6.69
N LYS A 210 29.17 -21.95 -7.68
CA LYS A 210 29.03 -23.24 -8.38
C LYS A 210 29.13 -24.45 -7.44
N LYS A 211 30.00 -24.39 -6.42
CA LYS A 211 30.14 -25.44 -5.41
C LYS A 211 29.01 -25.49 -4.39
N LEU A 212 28.26 -24.41 -4.21
CA LEU A 212 27.06 -24.38 -3.35
C LEU A 212 25.82 -24.94 -4.06
N LYS A 213 25.83 -24.95 -5.40
CA LYS A 213 24.78 -25.53 -6.25
C LYS A 213 24.94 -27.04 -6.45
N GLN A 214 26.17 -27.55 -6.42
CA GLN A 214 26.49 -28.98 -6.48
C GLN A 214 26.22 -29.65 -5.13
#